data_AF-A0A520I5M6-F1
#
_entry.id   AF-A0A520I5M6-F1
#
_cell.length_a   1.000
_cell.length_b   1.000
_cell.length_c   1.000
_cell.angle_alpha   90.00
_cell.angle_beta   90.00
_cell.angle_gamma   90.00
#
_symmetry.space_group_name_H-M   'P 1'
#
loop_
_entity.id
_entity.type
_entity.pdbx_description
1 polymer ?
#
loop_
_entity_poly.entity_id
_entity_poly.type
_entity_poly.pdbx_seq_one_letter_code
_entity_poly.pdbx_strand_id
1 'polypeptide(L)' 'LISALKAGRVKVLKDKQNHVVYFDIQGGFVEVLNNKVTLLAEGATAVE' A
#
# COMPACT_ATOMS: atom_id res chain seq x y z
N LEU A 1 -6.24 -13.67 -0.91
CA LEU A 1 -7.07 -12.63 -1.59
C LEU A 1 -6.18 -11.88 -2.56
N ILE A 2 -6.66 -11.58 -3.77
CA ILE A 2 -5.94 -10.75 -4.74
C ILE A 2 -6.90 -9.66 -5.24
N SER A 3 -6.43 -8.42 -5.38
CA SER A 3 -7.21 -7.31 -5.94
C SER A 3 -6.33 -6.37 -6.76
N ALA A 4 -6.90 -5.84 -7.84
CA ALA A 4 -6.30 -4.72 -8.55
C ALA A 4 -6.57 -3.40 -7.78
N LEU A 5 -5.61 -2.49 -7.80
CA LEU A 5 -5.70 -1.16 -7.23
C LEU A 5 -5.63 -0.11 -8.33
N LYS A 6 -6.49 0.90 -8.23
CA LYS A 6 -6.42 2.09 -9.07
C LYS A 6 -5.41 3.09 -8.47
N ALA A 7 -5.08 4.12 -9.25
CA ALA A 7 -4.33 5.27 -8.75
C ALA A 7 -4.97 5.83 -7.46
N GLY A 8 -4.14 6.18 -6.49
CA GLY A 8 -4.59 6.70 -5.21
C GLY A 8 -3.52 6.69 -4.14
N ARG A 9 -3.93 7.02 -2.91
CA ARG A 9 -3.05 7.09 -1.75
C ARG A 9 -3.16 5.85 -0.88
N VAL A 10 -2.02 5.20 -0.62
CA VAL A 10 -1.88 4.07 0.30
C VAL A 10 -1.42 4.59 1.65
N LYS A 11 -2.16 4.27 2.71
CA LYS A 11 -1.80 4.56 4.10
C LYS A 11 -1.24 3.30 4.75
N VAL A 12 -0.03 3.39 5.31
CA VAL A 12 0.59 2.29 6.06
C VAL A 12 0.77 2.73 7.51
N LEU A 13 0.23 1.94 8.44
CA LEU A 13 0.49 2.06 9.87
C LEU A 13 1.79 1.29 10.17
N LYS A 14 2.84 1.99 10.59
CA LYS A 14 4.12 1.36 10.98
C LYS A 14 3.99 0.60 12.30
N ASP A 15 3.10 1.06 13.17
CA ASP A 15 2.79 0.44 14.44
C ASP A 15 1.39 0.85 14.95
N LYS A 16 1.07 0.45 16.18
CA LYS A 16 -0.20 0.73 16.86
C LYS A 16 -0.27 2.13 17.48
N GLN A 17 0.80 2.91 17.42
CA GLN A 17 0.92 4.24 18.03
C GLN A 17 0.66 5.36 17.01
N ASN A 18 -0.05 5.04 15.92
CA ASN A 18 -0.42 5.98 14.84
C ASN A 18 0.75 6.54 14.03
N HIS A 19 1.94 5.93 14.07
CA HIS A 19 2.99 6.28 13.12
C HIS A 19 2.57 5.86 11.71
N VAL A 20 2.30 6.83 10.86
CA VAL A 20 1.80 6.65 9.49
C VAL A 20 2.86 7.01 8.48
N VAL A 21 2.87 6.30 7.36
CA VAL A 21 3.48 6.76 6.11
C VAL A 21 2.48 6.63 4.99
N TYR A 22 2.59 7.52 4.02
CA TYR A 22 1.73 7.57 2.86
C TYR A 22 2.54 7.36 1.59
N PHE A 23 1.95 6.64 0.65
CA PHE A 23 2.48 6.48 -0.69
C PHE A 23 1.41 6.82 -1.72
N ASP A 24 1.72 7.68 -2.67
CA ASP A 24 0.87 7.88 -3.84
C ASP A 24 1.29 6.86 -4.91
N ILE A 25 0.32 6.15 -5.50
CA ILE A 25 0.54 5.12 -6.53
C ILE A 25 -0.31 5.42 -7.76
N GLN A 26 0.14 4.96 -8.94
CA GLN A 26 -0.62 5.08 -10.19
C GLN A 26 -1.51 3.86 -10.46
N GLY A 27 -1.24 2.75 -9.78
CA GLY A 27 -2.01 1.51 -9.86
C GLY A 27 -1.19 0.35 -9.30
N GLY A 28 -1.77 -0.85 -9.33
CA GLY A 28 -1.04 -2.05 -8.93
C GLY A 28 -1.92 -3.23 -8.57
N PHE A 29 -1.31 -4.21 -7.91
CA PHE A 29 -1.98 -5.40 -7.39
C PHE A 29 -1.61 -5.61 -5.92
N VAL A 30 -2.60 -5.95 -5.11
CA VAL A 30 -2.41 -6.37 -3.72
C VAL A 30 -2.75 -7.84 -3.56
N GLU A 31 -1.92 -8.56 -2.82
CA GLU A 31 -2.12 -9.94 -2.42
C GLU A 31 -2.08 -10.05 -0.90
N VAL A 32 -3.00 -10.85 -0.35
CA VAL A 32 -2.98 -11.30 1.05
C VAL A 32 -2.82 -12.80 1.08
N LEU A 33 -1.70 -13.26 1.62
CA LEU A 33 -1.33 -14.67 1.74
C LEU A 33 -0.59 -14.90 3.07
N ASN A 34 -1.00 -15.90 3.84
CA ASN A 34 -0.35 -16.31 5.10
C ASN A 34 -0.09 -15.16 6.08
N ASN A 35 -1.10 -14.32 6.34
CA ASN A 35 -1.02 -13.14 7.20
C ASN A 35 0.03 -12.10 6.76
N LYS A 36 0.46 -12.15 5.50
CA LYS A 36 1.34 -11.17 4.88
C LYS A 36 0.59 -10.48 3.74
N VAL A 37 0.69 -9.16 3.70
CA VAL A 37 0.18 -8.34 2.60
C VAL A 37 1.36 -7.92 1.74
N THR A 38 1.27 -8.17 0.44
CA THR A 38 2.26 -7.72 -0.56
C THR A 38 1.56 -6.81 -1.56
N LEU A 39 2.14 -5.64 -1.80
CA LEU A 39 1.65 -4.67 -2.77
C LEU A 39 2.72 -4.47 -3.85
N LEU A 40 2.36 -4.73 -5.10
CA LEU A 40 3.15 -4.38 -6.27
C LEU A 40 2.53 -3.12 -6.87
N ALA A 41 3.21 -1.98 -6.73
CA ALA A 41 2.69 -0.68 -7.13
C ALA A 41 3.54 -0.06 -8.24
N GLU A 42 2.87 0.55 -9.22
CA GLU A 42 3.50 1.35 -10.25
C GLU A 42 3.57 2.82 -9.82
N GLY A 43 4.73 3.45 -10.07
CA GLY A 43 4.94 4.88 -9.82
C GLY A 43 4.81 5.29 -8.35
N ALA A 44 5.13 4.39 -7.41
CA ALA A 44 5.00 4.66 -5.99
C ALA A 44 5.95 5.78 -5.52
N THR A 45 5.41 6.82 -4.91
CA THR A 45 6.17 7.93 -4.31
C THR A 45 5.81 8.10 -2.84
N ALA A 46 6.82 8.27 -1.98
CA ALA A 46 6.59 8.58 -0.58
C ALA A 46 6.08 10.02 -0.44
N VAL A 47 5.07 10.20 0.41
CA VAL A 47 4.51 11.51 0.75
C VAL A 47 4.95 11.85 2.18
N GLU A 48 5.58 13.00 2.36
CA GLU A 48 5.98 13.55 3.67
C GLU A 48 4.77 13.99 4.50
#